data_AF-A0A2E9JXH4-F1
#
_entry.id   AF-A0A2E9JXH4-F1
#
_cell.length_a   1.000
_cell.length_b   1.000
_cell.length_c   1.000
_cell.angle_alpha   90.00
_cell.angle_beta   90.00
_cell.angle_gamma   90.00
#
_symmetry.space_group_name_H-M   'P 1'
#
loop_
_entity.id
_entity.type
_entity.pdbx_description
1 polymer ?
#
loop_
_entity_poly.entity_id
_entity_poly.type
_entity_poly.pdbx_seq_one_letter_code
_entity_poly.pdbx_strand_id
1 'polypeptide(L)' 'MISIQMRVLTVGLLLMTGVLQAVEPETILVMGASGRQGNAVVDELLLRGYAVRGMTRKPQGKKAQRLADKGVTVVQGDYA' A
#
# COMPACT_ATOMS: atom_id res chain seq x y z
N MET A 1 -2.13 -5.21 47.06
CA MET A 1 -2.23 -3.88 46.43
C MET A 1 -1.44 -3.77 45.13
N ILE A 2 -0.15 -4.18 45.10
CA ILE A 2 0.71 -4.13 43.91
C ILE A 2 0.19 -4.99 42.74
N SER A 3 -0.36 -6.18 43.01
CA SER A 3 -0.85 -7.10 41.97
C SER A 3 -2.08 -6.61 41.21
N ILE A 4 -2.91 -5.75 41.82
CA ILE A 4 -4.10 -5.16 41.17
C ILE A 4 -3.65 -4.03 40.24
N GLN A 5 -2.77 -3.15 40.71
CA GLN A 5 -2.20 -2.09 39.89
C GLN A 5 -1.44 -2.64 38.67
N MET A 6 -0.67 -3.72 38.84
CA MET A 6 0.03 -4.38 37.72
C MET A 6 -0.94 -4.88 36.65
N ARG A 7 -2.05 -5.53 37.04
CA ARG A 7 -3.06 -6.04 36.10
C ARG A 7 -3.79 -4.91 35.37
N VAL A 8 -4.14 -3.83 36.07
CA VAL A 8 -4.76 -2.64 35.46
C VAL A 8 -3.82 -1.98 34.45
N LEU A 9 -2.53 -1.89 34.77
CA LEU A 9 -1.51 -1.34 33.87
C LEU A 9 -1.30 -2.23 32.63
N THR A 10 -1.26 -3.55 32.78
CA THR A 10 -1.11 -4.49 31.66
C THR A 10 -2.32 -4.48 30.74
N VAL A 11 -3.54 -4.45 31.29
CA VAL A 11 -4.77 -4.36 30.47
C VAL A 11 -4.85 -3.00 29.77
N GLY A 12 -4.51 -1.91 30.45
CA GLY A 12 -4.44 -0.59 29.84
C GLY A 12 -3.43 -0.50 28.69
N LEU A 13 -2.24 -1.07 28.85
CA LEU A 13 -1.21 -1.11 27.81
C LEU A 13 -1.63 -1.97 26.61
N LEU A 14 -2.28 -3.11 26.84
CA LEU A 14 -2.80 -3.99 25.79
C LEU A 14 -3.94 -3.32 24.99
N LEU A 15 -4.82 -2.59 25.68
CA LEU A 15 -5.89 -1.83 25.02
C LEU A 15 -5.33 -0.67 24.17
N MET A 16 -4.27 -0.02 24.61
CA MET A 16 -3.60 1.05 23.85
C MET A 16 -2.89 0.54 22.59
N THR A 17 -2.27 -0.65 22.63
CA THR A 17 -1.67 -1.26 21.44
C THR A 17 -2.70 -1.80 20.46
N GLY A 18 -3.86 -2.28 20.93
CA GLY A 18 -4.96 -2.70 20.05
C GLY A 18 -5.56 -1.58 19.19
N VAL A 19 -5.52 -0.33 19.66
CA VAL A 19 -6.00 0.84 18.91
C VAL A 19 -5.02 1.27 17.80
N LEU A 20 -3.75 0.89 17.91
CA LEU A 20 -2.67 1.25 16.97
C LEU A 20 -2.48 0.22 15.84
N GLN A 21 -3.44 -0.67 15.59
CA GLN A 21 -3.37 -1.51 14.40
C GLN A 21 -3.55 -0.63 13.16
N ALA A 22 -2.44 -0.29 12.50
CA ALA A 22 -2.46 0.34 11.20
C ALA A 22 -3.22 -0.58 10.24
N VAL A 23 -4.29 -0.07 9.64
CA VAL A 23 -4.94 -0.74 8.52
C VAL A 23 -3.99 -0.59 7.35
N GLU A 24 -3.16 -1.61 7.11
CA GLU A 24 -2.29 -1.63 5.94
C GLU A 24 -3.18 -1.51 4.69
N PRO A 25 -2.92 -0.52 3.81
CA PRO A 25 -3.77 -0.29 2.65
C PRO A 25 -3.74 -1.53 1.75
N GLU A 26 -4.93 -1.97 1.34
CA GLU A 26 -5.07 -3.11 0.44
C GLU A 26 -4.27 -2.84 -0.84
N THR A 27 -3.43 -3.80 -1.22
CA THR A 27 -2.52 -3.65 -2.36
C THR A 27 -3.13 -4.21 -3.63
N ILE A 28 -3.25 -3.39 -4.68
CA ILE A 28 -3.84 -3.77 -5.96
C ILE A 28 -2.76 -3.77 -7.06
N LEU A 29 -2.68 -4.86 -7.83
CA LEU A 29 -1.84 -4.95 -9.01
C LEU A 29 -2.59 -4.41 -10.24
N VAL A 30 -2.05 -3.36 -10.87
CA VAL A 30 -2.55 -2.83 -12.13
C VAL A 30 -1.70 -3.33 -13.29
N MET A 31 -2.36 -4.15 -14.09
CA MET A 31 -1.92 -4.65 -15.37
C MET A 31 -1.98 -3.56 -16.44
N GLY A 32 -0.93 -3.40 -17.25
CA GLY A 32 -0.88 -2.31 -18.24
C GLY A 32 -0.88 -0.89 -17.63
N ALA A 33 -0.36 -0.73 -16.40
CA ALA A 33 -0.37 0.52 -15.63
C ALA A 33 0.23 1.74 -16.37
N SER A 34 1.15 1.51 -17.31
CA SER A 34 1.78 2.56 -18.12
C SER A 34 1.00 2.94 -19.39
N GLY A 35 -0.11 2.24 -19.69
CA GLY A 35 -1.03 2.53 -20.78
C GLY A 35 -2.12 3.54 -20.37
N ARG A 36 -2.92 4.01 -21.34
CA ARG A 36 -3.93 5.05 -21.09
C ARG A 36 -4.99 4.65 -20.07
N GLN A 37 -5.53 3.43 -20.18
CA GLN A 37 -6.54 2.92 -19.26
C GLN A 37 -5.95 2.59 -17.90
N GLY A 38 -4.85 1.81 -17.88
CA GLY A 38 -4.18 1.44 -16.64
C GLY A 38 -3.72 2.64 -15.83
N ASN A 39 -3.26 3.73 -16.47
CA ASN A 39 -2.85 4.93 -15.75
C ASN A 39 -4.03 5.64 -15.08
N ALA A 40 -5.19 5.71 -15.73
CA ALA A 40 -6.40 6.28 -15.13
C ALA A 40 -6.87 5.44 -13.93
N VAL A 41 -6.78 4.11 -14.02
CA VAL A 41 -7.08 3.20 -12.91
C VAL A 41 -6.11 3.42 -11.75
N VAL A 42 -4.80 3.53 -12.03
CA VAL A 42 -3.78 3.84 -11.01
C VAL A 42 -4.12 5.13 -10.28
N ASP A 43 -4.46 6.20 -11.00
CA ASP A 43 -4.75 7.50 -10.39
C ASP A 43 -5.95 7.43 -9.45
N GLU A 44 -7.03 6.77 -9.87
CA GLU A 44 -8.21 6.59 -9.03
C GLU A 44 -7.94 5.71 -7.79
N LEU A 45 -7.15 4.64 -7.94
CA LEU A 45 -6.80 3.77 -6.81
C LEU A 45 -5.94 4.50 -5.77
N LEU A 46 -4.96 5.29 -6.23
CA LEU A 46 -4.14 6.10 -5.33
C LEU A 46 -4.98 7.17 -4.61
N LEU A 47 -5.89 7.84 -5.32
CA LEU A 47 -6.81 8.82 -4.71
C LEU A 47 -7.69 8.21 -3.61
N ARG A 48 -8.07 6.94 -3.76
CA ARG A 48 -8.85 6.18 -2.76
C ARG A 48 -8.01 5.62 -1.61
N GLY A 49 -6.69 5.84 -1.62
CA GLY A 49 -5.78 5.39 -0.56
C GLY A 49 -5.32 3.94 -0.67
N TYR A 50 -5.50 3.29 -1.82
CA TYR A 50 -4.95 1.95 -2.03
C TYR A 50 -3.44 2.00 -2.28
N ALA A 51 -2.73 0.96 -1.85
CA ALA A 51 -1.36 0.72 -2.32
C ALA A 51 -1.43 0.12 -3.73
N VAL A 52 -0.64 0.66 -4.67
CA VAL A 52 -0.69 0.22 -6.07
C VAL A 52 0.64 -0.37 -6.51
N ARG A 53 0.57 -1.56 -7.12
CA ARG A 53 1.67 -2.18 -7.87
C ARG A 53 1.40 -2.02 -9.36
N GLY A 54 2.31 -1.41 -10.12
CA GLY A 54 2.16 -1.18 -11.55
C GLY A 54 3.04 -2.13 -12.37
N MET A 55 2.43 -3.00 -13.16
CA MET A 55 3.18 -3.92 -14.03
C MET A 55 3.60 -3.25 -15.34
N THR A 56 4.87 -3.41 -15.70
CA THR A 56 5.44 -2.92 -16.96
C THR A 56 6.50 -3.88 -17.49
N ARG A 57 6.62 -3.99 -18.81
CA ARG A 57 7.72 -4.74 -19.44
C ARG A 57 9.07 -4.05 -19.31
N LYS A 58 9.08 -2.72 -19.11
CA LYS A 58 10.29 -1.88 -19.05
C LYS A 58 10.28 -1.03 -17.77
N PRO A 59 10.68 -1.59 -16.61
CA PRO A 59 10.61 -0.89 -15.33
C PRO A 59 11.55 0.32 -15.24
N GLN A 60 12.63 0.38 -16.05
CA GLN A 60 13.54 1.53 -16.12
C GLN A 60 13.10 2.60 -17.15
N GLY A 61 11.95 2.41 -17.83
CA GLY A 61 11.49 3.32 -18.87
C GLY A 61 10.85 4.60 -18.32
N LYS A 62 10.82 5.68 -19.12
CA LYS A 62 10.21 6.98 -18.74
C LYS A 62 8.77 6.86 -18.21
N LYS A 63 7.95 5.96 -18.77
CA LYS A 63 6.57 5.74 -18.29
C LYS A 63 6.52 5.05 -16.93
N ALA A 64 7.47 4.16 -16.65
CA ALA A 64 7.57 3.47 -15.38
C ALA A 64 8.07 4.43 -14.29
N GLN A 65 9.06 5.27 -14.60
CA GLN A 65 9.50 6.34 -13.69
C GLN A 65 8.33 7.23 -13.28
N ARG A 66 7.49 7.66 -14.24
CA ARG A 66 6.28 8.44 -13.93
C ARG A 66 5.28 7.73 -13.03
N LEU A 67 5.23 6.39 -13.02
CA LEU A 67 4.40 5.64 -12.08
C LEU A 67 5.04 5.65 -10.69
N ALA A 68 6.36 5.42 -10.62
CA ALA A 68 7.11 5.48 -9.36
C ALA A 68 7.01 6.86 -8.70
N ASP A 69 7.08 7.94 -9.48
CA ASP A 69 6.93 9.32 -9.00
C ASP A 69 5.53 9.58 -8.39
N LYS A 70 4.51 8.80 -8.76
CA LYS A 70 3.15 8.82 -8.18
C LYS A 70 3.03 7.96 -6.89
N GLY A 71 4.10 7.30 -6.46
CA GLY A 71 4.08 6.36 -5.33
C GLY A 71 3.70 4.93 -5.69
N VAL A 72 3.63 4.59 -6.98
CA VAL A 72 3.35 3.22 -7.44
C VAL A 72 4.60 2.36 -7.30
N THR A 73 4.46 1.17 -6.72
CA THR A 73 5.52 0.15 -6.77
C THR A 73 5.58 -0.45 -8.17
N VAL A 74 6.61 -0.13 -8.94
CA VAL A 74 6.77 -0.65 -10.29
C VAL A 74 7.33 -2.07 -10.25
N VAL A 75 6.65 -3.00 -10.93
CA VAL A 75 7.10 -4.39 -11.08
C VAL A 75 7.28 -4.76 -12.54
N GLN A 76 8.31 -5.56 -12.83
CA GLN A 76 8.50 -6.11 -14.17
C GLN A 76 7.54 -7.28 -14.40
N GLY A 77 6.90 -7.32 -15.57
CA GLY A 77 6.11 -8.47 -15.99
C GLY A 77 5.69 -8.39 -17.46
N ASP A 78 5.35 -9.53 -18.02
CA ASP A 78 4.85 -9.71 -19.39
C ASP A 78 3.68 -10.71 -19.40
N TYR A 79 2.82 -10.65 -20.41
CA TYR A 79 1.66 -11.53 -20.60
C TYR A 79 1.93 -12.73 -21.50
N ALA A 80 3.08 -12.72 -22.16
CA ALA A 80 3.50 -13.73 -23.13
C ALA A 80 4.11 -14.95 -22.45
#